data_AF-A0A397FZP3-F1
#
_entry.id   AF-A0A397FZP3-F1
#
_cell.length_a   1.000
_cell.length_b   1.000
_cell.length_c   1.000
_cell.angle_alpha   90.00
_cell.angle_beta   90.00
_cell.angle_gamma   90.00
#
_symmetry.space_group_name_H-M   'P 1'
#
loop_
_entity.id
_entity.type
_entity.pdbx_description
1 polymer ?
#
loop_
_entity_poly.entity_id
_entity_poly.type
_entity_poly.pdbx_seq_one_letter_code
_entity_poly.pdbx_strand_id
1 'polypeptide(L)'
;MSLTHLSDIALNAALRAAARAVIWSLQAMPELQGAKVAIVGGLAVQNYVRNDRQTLDVDVLLFRPGHPIDTQWIRKELVSRFRKSFKACGKPLFFKYKRKGTRKGKLKAKPKCKRTYLVQVDIIPGYLPPYLPGNAMTLEGVNLKHLPFIAPLDLLAYKVHSSSMRSCPKKQKQDAKDATNLWKTLYDL
;
A
#
# COMPACT_ATOMS: atom_id res chain seq x y z
N MET A 1 11.53 -8.19 11.52
CA MET A 1 12.80 -7.75 10.90
C MET A 1 12.51 -6.67 9.87
N SER A 2 13.49 -5.79 9.62
CA SER A 2 13.40 -4.74 8.60
C SER A 2 13.27 -5.32 7.18
N LEU A 3 12.56 -4.62 6.31
CA LEU A 3 12.41 -4.96 4.90
C LEU A 3 13.67 -4.72 4.07
N THR A 4 14.61 -3.93 4.58
CA THR A 4 15.86 -3.50 3.90
C THR A 4 16.80 -4.65 3.52
N HIS A 5 16.56 -5.88 3.99
CA HIS A 5 17.35 -7.06 3.68
C HIS A 5 16.69 -7.99 2.64
N LEU A 6 15.54 -7.61 2.08
CA LEU A 6 14.89 -8.35 1.01
C LEU A 6 15.46 -7.92 -0.34
N SER A 7 15.62 -8.87 -1.28
CA SER A 7 15.81 -8.54 -2.68
C SER A 7 14.59 -7.81 -3.23
N ASP A 8 14.74 -7.03 -4.31
CA ASP A 8 13.64 -6.25 -4.90
C ASP A 8 12.40 -7.09 -5.22
N ILE A 9 12.61 -8.28 -5.77
CA ILE A 9 11.53 -9.24 -6.07
C ILE A 9 10.80 -9.63 -4.77
N ALA A 10 11.54 -9.94 -3.71
CA ALA A 10 10.95 -10.35 -2.43
C ALA A 10 10.26 -9.19 -1.70
N LEU A 11 10.80 -7.97 -1.85
CA LEU A 11 10.21 -6.74 -1.33
C LEU A 11 8.89 -6.43 -2.03
N ASN A 12 8.87 -6.41 -3.36
CA ASN A 12 7.65 -6.20 -4.16
C ASN A 12 6.58 -7.25 -3.83
N ALA A 13 6.98 -8.54 -3.71
CA ALA A 13 6.08 -9.59 -3.26
C ALA A 13 5.49 -9.33 -1.86
N ALA A 14 6.29 -8.82 -0.92
CA ALA A 14 5.84 -8.47 0.43
C ALA A 14 4.86 -7.28 0.41
N LEU A 15 5.15 -6.23 -0.36
CA LEU A 15 4.30 -5.04 -0.51
C LEU A 15 2.95 -5.39 -1.14
N ARG A 16 2.95 -6.15 -2.25
CA ARG A 16 1.70 -6.61 -2.88
C ARG A 16 0.93 -7.58 -2.00
N ALA A 17 1.60 -8.38 -1.18
CA ALA A 17 0.93 -9.23 -0.18
C ALA A 17 0.28 -8.39 0.93
N ALA A 18 0.94 -7.33 1.40
CA ALA A 18 0.38 -6.41 2.37
C ALA A 18 -0.84 -5.67 1.82
N ALA A 19 -0.76 -5.16 0.59
CA ALA A 19 -1.87 -4.50 -0.10
C ALA A 19 -3.09 -5.43 -0.25
N ARG A 20 -2.88 -6.67 -0.71
CA ARG A 20 -3.95 -7.67 -0.76
C ARG A 20 -4.54 -7.96 0.61
N ALA A 21 -3.70 -8.14 1.62
CA ALA A 21 -4.15 -8.49 2.96
C ALA A 21 -4.99 -7.38 3.59
N VAL A 22 -4.58 -6.12 3.45
CA VAL A 22 -5.37 -5.00 3.99
C VAL A 22 -6.70 -4.88 3.26
N ILE A 23 -6.73 -4.93 1.93
CA ILE A 23 -7.99 -4.82 1.18
C ILE A 23 -8.94 -5.98 1.50
N TRP A 24 -8.43 -7.22 1.52
CA TRP A 24 -9.24 -8.38 1.91
C TRP A 24 -9.82 -8.25 3.32
N SER A 25 -9.03 -7.73 4.27
CA SER A 25 -9.50 -7.49 5.63
C SER A 25 -10.53 -6.37 5.71
N LEU A 26 -10.42 -5.32 4.88
CA LEU A 26 -11.43 -4.26 4.78
C LEU A 26 -12.73 -4.77 4.15
N GLN A 27 -12.65 -5.63 3.13
CA GLN A 27 -13.83 -6.28 2.52
C GLN A 27 -14.65 -7.11 3.52
N ALA A 28 -13.99 -7.67 4.54
CA ALA A 28 -14.63 -8.45 5.58
C ALA A 28 -15.28 -7.60 6.70
N MET A 29 -15.25 -6.27 6.60
CA MET A 29 -15.90 -5.35 7.53
C MET A 29 -17.22 -4.85 6.93
N PRO A 30 -18.39 -5.35 7.34
CA PRO A 30 -19.67 -4.90 6.79
C PRO A 30 -19.92 -3.41 7.01
N GLU A 31 -19.32 -2.82 8.05
CA GLU A 31 -19.39 -1.39 8.34
C GLU A 31 -18.74 -0.52 7.24
N LEU A 32 -17.95 -1.13 6.35
CA LEU A 32 -17.30 -0.50 5.20
C LEU A 32 -18.06 -0.68 3.90
N GLN A 33 -19.30 -1.17 3.94
CA GLN A 33 -20.11 -1.30 2.74
C GLN A 33 -20.22 0.03 1.98
N GLY A 34 -20.05 0.00 0.66
CA GLY A 34 -20.06 1.17 -0.23
C GLY A 34 -18.83 2.07 -0.10
N ALA A 35 -17.85 1.75 0.75
CA ALA A 35 -16.58 2.47 0.77
C ALA A 35 -15.76 2.14 -0.49
N LYS A 36 -14.98 3.11 -0.95
CA LYS A 36 -14.07 3.01 -2.08
C LYS A 36 -12.63 2.91 -1.61
N VAL A 37 -11.82 2.19 -2.38
CA VAL A 37 -10.41 1.95 -2.08
C VAL A 37 -9.54 2.14 -3.32
N ALA A 38 -8.33 2.67 -3.11
CA ALA A 38 -7.26 2.69 -4.11
C ALA A 38 -5.89 2.56 -3.45
N ILE A 39 -4.97 1.83 -4.08
CA ILE A 39 -3.55 1.84 -3.71
C ILE A 39 -2.93 3.09 -4.33
N VAL A 40 -2.29 3.91 -3.49
CA VAL A 40 -1.68 5.17 -3.87
C VAL A 40 -0.19 5.19 -3.50
N GLY A 41 0.44 6.36 -3.60
CA GLY A 41 1.78 6.58 -3.06
C GLY A 41 2.84 5.75 -3.77
N GLY A 42 3.82 5.28 -3.00
CA GLY A 42 5.04 4.69 -3.56
C GLY A 42 4.82 3.41 -4.37
N LEU A 43 4.01 2.50 -3.85
CA LEU A 43 3.74 1.22 -4.50
C LEU A 43 2.96 1.42 -5.82
N ALA A 44 2.11 2.44 -5.89
CA ALA A 44 1.42 2.80 -7.11
C ALA A 44 2.39 3.35 -8.17
N VAL A 45 3.37 4.18 -7.79
CA VAL A 45 4.40 4.66 -8.74
C VAL A 45 5.18 3.49 -9.32
N GLN A 46 5.63 2.55 -8.48
CA GLN A 46 6.32 1.33 -8.92
C GLN A 46 5.50 0.45 -9.87
N ASN A 47 4.16 0.51 -9.77
CA ASN A 47 3.30 -0.28 -10.64
C ASN A 47 3.33 0.22 -12.08
N TYR A 48 3.54 1.51 -12.30
CA TYR A 48 3.52 2.13 -13.63
C TYR A 48 4.91 2.43 -14.18
N VAL A 49 5.82 2.90 -13.31
CA VAL A 49 7.15 3.33 -13.72
C VAL A 49 8.13 2.15 -13.58
N ARG A 50 8.81 1.79 -14.68
CA ARG A 50 9.77 0.66 -14.74
C ARG A 50 11.14 0.95 -14.10
N ASN A 51 11.28 2.00 -13.29
CA ASN A 51 12.57 2.41 -12.72
C ASN A 51 12.82 1.82 -11.32
N ASP A 52 14.05 1.99 -10.81
CA ASP A 52 14.51 1.51 -9.49
C ASP A 52 13.89 2.26 -8.29
N ARG A 53 12.72 2.91 -8.46
CA ARG A 53 12.03 3.52 -7.32
C ARG A 53 11.72 2.39 -6.34
N GLN A 54 12.31 2.42 -5.13
CA GLN A 54 11.93 1.56 -4.01
C GLN A 54 10.96 2.24 -3.02
N THR A 55 9.99 1.47 -2.49
CA THR A 55 9.18 1.80 -1.28
C THR A 55 9.31 0.68 -0.26
N LEU A 56 9.07 1.01 1.01
CA LEU A 56 8.99 0.08 2.12
C LEU A 56 7.59 0.05 2.78
N ASP A 57 6.63 0.80 2.22
CA ASP A 57 5.29 1.04 2.74
C ASP A 57 4.19 0.85 1.68
N VAL A 58 2.97 0.63 2.15
CA VAL A 58 1.78 0.53 1.31
C VAL A 58 0.81 1.62 1.74
N ASP A 59 0.55 2.57 0.86
CA ASP A 59 -0.45 3.62 1.06
C ASP A 59 -1.79 3.19 0.44
N VAL A 60 -2.85 3.14 1.25
CA VAL A 60 -4.21 2.77 0.81
C VAL A 60 -5.16 3.92 1.10
N LEU A 61 -5.66 4.55 0.05
CA LEU A 61 -6.75 5.53 0.14
C LEU A 61 -8.06 4.80 0.40
N LEU A 62 -8.74 5.18 1.48
CA LEU A 62 -10.03 4.62 1.88
C LEU A 62 -11.00 5.77 2.18
N PHE A 63 -12.14 5.77 1.50
CA PHE A 63 -13.15 6.83 1.66
C PHE A 63 -14.54 6.33 1.31
N ARG A 64 -15.58 7.03 1.78
CA ARG A 64 -16.96 6.84 1.34
C ARG A 64 -17.55 8.20 0.97
N PRO A 65 -18.09 8.38 -0.24
CA PRO A 65 -18.75 9.62 -0.62
C PRO A 65 -19.85 10.01 0.39
N GLY A 66 -19.87 11.26 0.83
CA GLY A 66 -20.86 11.78 1.78
C GLY A 66 -20.71 11.32 3.24
N HIS A 67 -19.79 10.40 3.54
CA HIS A 67 -19.66 9.80 4.87
C HIS A 67 -18.19 9.58 5.24
N PRO A 68 -17.61 10.39 6.15
CA PRO A 68 -16.21 10.22 6.54
C PRO A 68 -15.98 8.87 7.21
N ILE A 69 -14.81 8.28 6.96
CA ILE A 69 -14.36 7.04 7.61
C ILE A 69 -13.29 7.39 8.63
N ASP A 70 -13.49 6.98 9.88
CA ASP A 70 -12.47 7.10 10.93
C ASP A 70 -11.36 6.07 10.70
N THR A 71 -10.25 6.50 10.10
CA THR A 71 -9.10 5.64 9.83
C THR A 71 -8.41 5.13 11.10
N GLN A 72 -8.58 5.79 12.25
CA GLN A 72 -8.06 5.29 13.53
C GLN A 72 -8.88 4.10 14.01
N TRP A 73 -10.21 4.16 13.88
CA TRP A 73 -11.08 3.01 14.14
C TRP A 73 -10.73 1.82 13.22
N ILE A 74 -10.55 2.07 11.92
CA ILE A 74 -10.14 1.01 10.96
C ILE A 74 -8.85 0.31 11.40
N ARG A 75 -7.85 1.09 11.82
CA ARG A 75 -6.58 0.55 12.31
C ARG A 75 -6.78 -0.34 13.54
N LYS A 76 -7.65 0.05 14.47
CA LYS A 76 -7.98 -0.77 15.66
C LYS A 76 -8.66 -2.07 15.24
N GLU A 77 -9.64 -2.00 14.33
CA GLU A 77 -10.35 -3.19 13.83
C GLU A 77 -9.43 -4.15 13.08
N LEU A 78 -8.52 -3.65 12.25
CA LEU A 78 -7.52 -4.49 11.57
C LEU A 78 -6.64 -5.26 12.56
N VAL A 79 -6.22 -4.62 13.64
CA VAL A 79 -5.42 -5.28 14.68
C VAL A 79 -6.26 -6.26 15.50
N SER A 80 -7.48 -5.89 15.85
CA SER A 80 -8.40 -6.69 16.66
C SER A 80 -8.86 -7.95 15.92
N ARG A 81 -9.52 -7.79 14.77
CA ARG A 81 -10.11 -8.88 13.97
C ARG A 81 -9.03 -9.74 13.29
N PHE A 82 -7.92 -9.14 12.88
CA PHE A 82 -6.87 -9.80 12.08
C PHE A 82 -5.50 -9.82 12.77
N ARG A 83 -5.47 -10.04 14.10
CA ARG A 83 -4.25 -10.07 14.94
C ARG A 83 -3.09 -10.93 14.43
N LYS A 84 -3.38 -12.00 13.68
CA LYS A 84 -2.35 -12.89 13.10
C LYS A 84 -1.62 -12.22 11.93
N SER A 85 -2.28 -11.29 11.24
CA SER A 85 -1.79 -10.58 10.05
C SER A 85 -1.29 -9.19 10.39
N PHE A 86 -1.92 -8.49 11.34
CA PHE A 86 -1.58 -7.10 11.65
C PHE A 86 -1.03 -6.90 13.06
N LYS A 87 -0.28 -5.80 13.24
CA LYS A 87 0.19 -5.30 14.52
C LYS A 87 0.26 -3.77 14.44
N ALA A 88 -0.18 -3.07 15.48
CA ALA A 88 0.13 -1.66 15.68
C ALA A 88 1.36 -1.53 16.60
N CYS A 89 2.23 -0.56 16.30
CA CYS A 89 3.33 -0.15 17.18
C CYS A 89 3.26 1.38 17.32
N GLY A 90 2.37 1.90 18.18
CA GLY A 90 2.05 3.32 18.22
C GLY A 90 1.27 3.75 16.96
N LYS A 91 1.74 4.81 16.27
CA LYS A 91 1.11 5.35 15.06
C LYS A 91 1.19 4.48 13.79
N PRO A 92 2.27 3.74 13.47
CA PRO A 92 2.30 2.89 12.26
C PRO A 92 1.52 1.57 12.44
N LEU A 93 0.87 1.12 11.37
CA LEU A 93 0.25 -0.22 11.26
C LEU A 93 1.17 -1.10 10.43
N PHE A 94 1.39 -2.33 10.87
CA PHE A 94 2.25 -3.27 10.19
C PHE A 94 1.52 -4.54 9.79
N PHE A 95 1.73 -4.97 8.56
CA PHE A 95 1.41 -6.31 8.08
C PHE A 95 2.60 -7.27 8.31
N LYS A 96 2.30 -8.46 8.85
CA LYS A 96 3.26 -9.52 9.16
C LYS A 96 3.46 -10.41 7.92
N TYR A 97 4.42 -10.05 7.09
CA TYR A 97 4.77 -10.86 5.92
C TYR A 97 5.65 -12.06 6.32
N LYS A 98 5.17 -13.27 6.00
CA LYS A 98 5.92 -14.51 6.16
C LYS A 98 6.32 -15.03 4.79
N ARG A 99 7.61 -15.00 4.47
CA ARG A 99 8.13 -15.57 3.23
C ARG A 99 7.91 -17.08 3.25
N LYS A 100 7.19 -17.61 2.26
CA LYS A 100 7.13 -19.07 2.06
C LYS A 100 8.54 -19.54 1.70
N GLY A 101 9.11 -20.44 2.49
CA GLY A 101 10.39 -21.06 2.16
C GLY A 101 10.26 -21.80 0.83
N THR A 102 11.23 -21.64 -0.06
CA THR A 102 11.35 -22.45 -1.27
C THR A 102 11.54 -23.91 -0.83
N ARG A 103 10.52 -24.76 -1.00
CA ARG A 103 10.71 -26.20 -0.98
C ARG A 103 11.44 -26.60 -2.25
N LYS A 104 12.76 -26.47 -2.28
CA LYS A 104 13.60 -27.16 -3.26
C LYS A 104 14.60 -28.02 -2.48
N GLY A 105 14.54 -29.32 -2.73
CA GLY A 105 15.49 -30.31 -2.24
C GLY A 105 15.14 -30.92 -0.88
N LYS A 106 14.92 -32.23 -0.87
CA LYS A 106 14.99 -33.08 0.33
C LYS A 106 16.42 -33.03 0.88
N LEU A 107 16.75 -32.04 1.69
CA LEU A 107 17.79 -32.19 2.71
C LEU A 107 17.23 -31.68 4.04
N LYS A 108 17.31 -32.53 5.06
CA LYS A 108 16.91 -32.27 6.44
C LYS A 108 17.78 -31.17 7.06
N ALA A 109 17.63 -29.93 6.60
CA ALA A 109 18.20 -28.77 7.28
C ALA A 109 17.23 -28.34 8.38
N LYS A 110 17.76 -28.13 9.60
CA LYS A 110 17.04 -27.59 10.78
C LYS A 110 16.03 -26.51 10.36
N PRO A 111 14.82 -26.45 10.95
CA PRO A 111 13.79 -25.51 10.53
C PRO A 111 14.33 -24.09 10.65
N LYS A 112 14.74 -23.49 9.52
CA LYS A 112 15.12 -22.07 9.49
C LYS A 112 13.93 -21.30 10.04
N CYS A 113 14.14 -20.66 11.19
CA CYS A 113 13.15 -19.86 11.89
C CYS A 113 12.36 -19.03 10.86
N LYS A 114 11.04 -19.22 10.76
CA LYS A 114 10.20 -18.56 9.75
C LYS A 114 10.31 -17.04 9.97
N ARG A 115 11.17 -16.38 9.19
CA ARG A 115 11.39 -14.94 9.32
C ARG A 115 10.10 -14.20 8.98
N THR A 116 9.68 -13.36 9.92
CA THR A 116 8.54 -12.45 9.74
C THR A 116 9.09 -11.04 9.50
N TYR A 117 8.68 -10.47 8.38
CA TYR A 117 8.98 -9.10 7.96
C TYR A 117 7.76 -8.23 8.26
N LEU A 118 8.01 -6.98 8.63
CA LEU A 118 6.94 -6.02 8.91
C LEU A 118 6.86 -5.04 7.75
N VAL A 119 5.73 -5.02 7.07
CA VAL A 119 5.43 -4.05 6.01
C VAL A 119 4.54 -2.97 6.58
N GLN A 120 4.96 -1.71 6.50
CA GLN A 120 4.13 -0.61 6.95
C GLN A 120 2.94 -0.45 6.01
N VAL A 121 1.76 -0.25 6.59
CA VAL A 121 0.51 0.02 5.87
C VAL A 121 -0.07 1.30 6.41
N ASP A 122 -0.24 2.29 5.55
CA ASP A 122 -0.82 3.58 5.87
C ASP A 122 -2.19 3.69 5.22
N ILE A 123 -3.20 3.96 6.04
CA ILE A 123 -4.57 4.17 5.58
C ILE A 123 -4.77 5.68 5.44
N ILE A 124 -4.88 6.13 4.20
CA ILE A 124 -5.01 7.53 3.83
C ILE A 124 -6.50 7.88 3.88
N PRO A 125 -6.91 8.86 4.71
CA PRO A 125 -8.30 9.29 4.77
C PRO A 125 -8.67 10.12 3.53
N GLY A 126 -9.95 10.09 3.16
CA GLY A 126 -10.45 10.77 1.97
C GLY A 126 -10.28 12.29 1.93
N TYR A 127 -10.07 12.95 3.06
CA TYR A 127 -9.86 14.42 3.12
C TYR A 127 -8.40 14.85 2.89
N LEU A 128 -7.44 13.91 2.89
CA LEU A 128 -6.02 14.23 2.74
C LEU A 128 -5.57 14.48 1.28
N PRO A 129 -5.99 13.69 0.27
CA PRO A 129 -5.61 13.98 -1.11
C PRO A 129 -6.31 15.25 -1.65
N PRO A 130 -5.79 15.84 -2.75
CA PRO A 130 -6.36 17.07 -3.32
C PRO A 130 -7.79 16.90 -3.85
N TYR A 131 -8.17 15.68 -4.21
CA TYR A 131 -9.51 15.29 -4.62
C TYR A 131 -9.66 13.77 -4.45
N LEU A 132 -10.87 13.24 -4.62
CA LEU A 132 -11.13 11.80 -4.60
C LEU A 132 -11.15 11.24 -6.03
N PRO A 133 -10.45 10.13 -6.33
CA PRO A 133 -10.34 9.64 -7.70
C PRO A 133 -11.66 8.98 -8.13
N GLY A 134 -12.18 9.41 -9.28
CA GLY A 134 -13.47 8.91 -9.79
C GLY A 134 -13.48 7.41 -10.07
N ASN A 135 -12.32 6.88 -10.51
CA ASN A 135 -12.12 5.47 -10.82
C ASN A 135 -11.78 4.58 -9.62
N ALA A 136 -11.79 5.12 -8.40
CA ALA A 136 -11.61 4.30 -7.19
C ALA A 136 -12.71 3.23 -7.11
N MET A 137 -12.28 2.00 -6.87
CA MET A 137 -13.16 0.84 -6.86
C MET A 137 -13.89 0.73 -5.53
N THR A 138 -15.17 0.34 -5.55
CA THR A 138 -15.88 -0.04 -4.31
C THR A 138 -15.23 -1.28 -3.71
N LEU A 139 -15.16 -1.37 -2.38
CA LEU A 139 -14.49 -2.48 -1.69
C LEU A 139 -15.05 -3.83 -2.14
N GLU A 140 -16.37 -3.95 -2.29
CA GLU A 140 -17.05 -5.18 -2.71
C GLU A 140 -16.64 -5.62 -4.12
N GLY A 141 -16.35 -4.66 -5.00
CA GLY A 141 -15.97 -4.92 -6.39
C GLY A 141 -14.51 -5.33 -6.57
N VAL A 142 -13.67 -5.26 -5.52
CA VAL A 142 -12.23 -5.52 -5.68
C VAL A 142 -11.92 -7.00 -5.91
N ASN A 143 -11.39 -7.28 -7.10
CA ASN A 143 -10.74 -8.55 -7.40
C ASN A 143 -9.31 -8.56 -6.87
N LEU A 144 -9.04 -9.35 -5.82
CA LEU A 144 -7.71 -9.42 -5.19
C LEU A 144 -6.58 -9.95 -6.09
N LYS A 145 -6.89 -10.54 -7.25
CA LYS A 145 -5.90 -10.87 -8.29
C LYS A 145 -5.41 -9.62 -9.03
N HIS A 146 -6.24 -8.59 -9.13
CA HIS A 146 -5.98 -7.31 -9.78
C HIS A 146 -6.14 -6.17 -8.77
N LEU A 147 -5.04 -5.84 -8.11
CA LEU A 147 -5.04 -4.81 -7.06
C LEU A 147 -5.53 -3.45 -7.60
N PRO A 148 -6.37 -2.72 -6.85
CA PRO A 148 -7.01 -1.48 -7.30
C PRO A 148 -6.03 -0.31 -7.18
N PHE A 149 -5.08 -0.20 -8.10
CA PHE A 149 -4.21 0.97 -8.17
C PHE A 149 -4.98 2.19 -8.67
N ILE A 150 -4.69 3.36 -8.08
CA ILE A 150 -5.19 4.65 -8.59
C ILE A 150 -4.77 4.84 -10.06
N ALA A 151 -5.56 5.56 -10.86
CA ALA A 151 -5.19 5.87 -12.24
C ALA A 151 -3.84 6.60 -12.31
N PRO A 152 -3.01 6.37 -13.34
CA PRO A 152 -1.73 7.06 -13.50
C PRO A 152 -1.84 8.59 -13.49
N LEU A 153 -2.85 9.15 -14.16
CA LEU A 153 -3.05 10.60 -14.22
C LEU A 153 -3.40 11.18 -12.84
N ASP A 154 -4.26 10.49 -12.09
CA ASP A 154 -4.59 10.89 -10.71
C ASP A 154 -3.38 10.74 -9.78
N LEU A 155 -2.58 9.69 -9.96
CA LEU A 155 -1.34 9.52 -9.22
C LEU A 155 -0.35 10.66 -9.49
N LEU A 156 -0.23 11.08 -10.76
CA LEU A 156 0.59 12.23 -11.14
C LEU A 156 0.11 13.49 -10.42
N ALA A 157 -1.19 13.79 -10.45
CA ALA A 157 -1.76 14.94 -9.76
C ALA A 157 -1.48 14.91 -8.25
N TYR A 158 -1.63 13.73 -7.62
CA TYR A 158 -1.31 13.53 -6.20
C TYR A 158 0.17 13.79 -5.90
N LYS A 159 1.07 13.38 -6.80
CA LYS A 159 2.51 13.59 -6.63
C LYS A 159 2.92 15.05 -6.84
N VAL A 160 2.33 15.74 -7.80
CA VAL A 160 2.49 17.20 -7.97
C VAL A 160 2.03 17.92 -6.70
N HIS A 161 0.80 17.64 -6.24
CA HIS A 161 0.27 18.24 -5.01
C HIS A 161 1.19 17.96 -3.80
N SER A 162 1.56 16.71 -3.59
CA SER A 162 2.42 16.31 -2.46
C SER A 162 3.81 16.95 -2.52
N SER A 163 4.37 17.15 -3.71
CA SER A 163 5.67 17.81 -3.88
C SER A 163 5.67 19.28 -3.49
N SER A 164 4.50 19.92 -3.37
CA SER A 164 4.38 21.30 -2.87
C SER A 164 4.07 21.37 -1.37
N MET A 165 3.26 20.44 -0.85
CA MET A 165 2.70 20.50 0.50
C MET A 165 3.52 19.74 1.56
N ARG A 166 4.48 18.91 1.16
CA ARG A 166 5.16 17.99 2.09
C ARG A 166 6.26 18.70 2.87
N SER A 167 6.14 18.68 4.19
CA SER A 167 7.09 19.34 5.11
C SER A 167 8.50 18.72 5.13
N CYS A 168 8.66 17.48 4.67
CA CYS A 168 9.96 16.80 4.65
C CYS A 168 10.64 16.99 3.29
N PRO A 169 11.78 17.70 3.19
CA PRO A 169 12.42 18.01 1.90
C PRO A 169 12.82 16.77 1.10
N LYS A 170 13.27 15.70 1.77
CA LYS A 170 13.62 14.43 1.12
C LYS A 170 12.40 13.80 0.44
N LYS A 171 11.27 13.77 1.14
CA LYS A 171 10.02 13.22 0.60
C LYS A 171 9.43 14.13 -0.47
N GLN A 172 9.55 15.43 -0.31
CA GLN A 172 9.16 16.44 -1.29
C GLN A 172 9.90 16.26 -2.63
N LYS A 173 11.24 16.16 -2.58
CA LYS A 173 12.07 15.88 -3.76
C LYS A 173 11.73 14.55 -4.41
N GLN A 174 11.43 13.52 -3.60
CA GLN A 174 11.01 12.23 -4.12
C GLN A 174 9.66 12.32 -4.85
N ASP A 175 8.68 13.03 -4.31
CA ASP A 175 7.38 13.20 -4.98
C ASP A 175 7.50 13.98 -6.28
N ALA A 176 8.34 15.02 -6.33
CA ALA A 176 8.64 15.74 -7.57
C ALA A 176 9.27 14.80 -8.62
N LYS A 177 10.24 13.99 -8.22
CA LYS A 177 10.86 12.98 -9.11
C LYS A 177 9.85 11.93 -9.59
N ASP A 178 8.99 11.45 -8.70
CA ASP A 178 7.92 10.50 -9.02
C ASP A 178 6.95 11.11 -10.05
N ALA A 179 6.55 12.37 -9.87
CA ALA A 179 5.70 13.11 -10.82
C ALA A 179 6.35 13.20 -12.21
N THR A 180 7.63 13.60 -12.29
CA THR A 180 8.36 13.66 -13.56
C THR A 180 8.41 12.29 -14.25
N ASN A 181 8.67 11.21 -13.51
CA ASN A 181 8.74 9.87 -14.12
C ASN A 181 7.37 9.39 -14.59
N LEU A 182 6.30 9.66 -13.84
CA LEU A 182 4.93 9.35 -14.26
C LEU A 182 4.56 10.12 -15.52
N TRP A 183 4.89 11.41 -15.59
CA TRP A 183 4.69 12.21 -16.80
C TRP A 183 5.36 11.58 -18.01
N LYS A 184 6.66 11.26 -17.92
CA LYS A 184 7.41 10.59 -18.99
C LYS A 184 6.79 9.26 -19.41
N THR A 185 6.35 8.47 -18.44
CA THR A 185 5.70 7.17 -18.68
C THR A 185 4.34 7.31 -19.36
N LEU A 186 3.60 8.40 -19.11
CA LEU A 186 2.26 8.60 -19.67
C LEU A 186 2.26 9.19 -21.07
N TYR A 187 3.29 9.96 -21.41
CA TYR A 187 3.36 10.71 -22.66
C TYR A 187 4.54 10.30 -23.55
N ASP A 188 5.14 9.13 -23.28
CA ASP A 188 6.25 8.53 -24.04
C ASP A 188 7.40 9.51 -24.37
N LEU A 189 7.89 10.21 -23.34
CA LEU A 189 9.06 11.11 -23.41
C LEU A 189 10.34 10.50 -22.83
#